data_AF-A0A2U2N9B9-F1
#
_entry.id   AF-A0A2U2N9B9-F1
#
_cell.length_a   1.000
_cell.length_b   1.000
_cell.length_c   1.000
_cell.angle_alpha   90.00
_cell.angle_beta   90.00
_cell.angle_gamma   90.00
#
_symmetry.space_group_name_H-M   'P 1'
#
loop_
_entity.id
_entity.type
_entity.pdbx_description
1 polymer ?
#
loop_
_entity_poly.entity_id
_entity_poly.type
_entity_poly.pdbx_seq_one_letter_code
_entity_poly.pdbx_strand_id
1 'polypeptide(L)'
;MPTIYQTHVKTILPVRLGYSNLYEPRAFKAQKETDDNKPQAAPKYSLNALMDKMKDAKNIKRFTAAQQAAIQRAVDRGNWSKRMVNSASLSFRDCDEYEISVKVGTEDKVMTLAEQNPKKEGKYELRASSKANARPQVYYMDKKGKIIPMPKPITDPDPDDPRAMAEADRIHVFWDEQVYAGQNALVSVTFGTWNTPAGNGVRASIDWVLIVGGGTPEGQVEFKDDFNEDDMSQLLAWRNANAASTPSFSFEDEDTVDETTGEVVDEPKPRKRKPVDDEDEEETPAPRRRTRKPVEVDEDEADDEEPVTPRRRKAQPVELDDDEEETPVVKRRSRRPVVEEEEDFDEPDVF
;
A
#
# COMPACT_ATOMS: atom_id res chain seq x y z
N MET A 1 -0.62 10.50 34.45
CA MET A 1 0.39 10.50 33.36
C MET A 1 -0.06 9.54 32.27
N PRO A 2 -0.05 9.95 31.01
CA PRO A 2 -0.46 9.08 29.92
C PRO A 2 0.54 7.91 29.75
N THR A 3 0.05 6.66 29.75
CA THR A 3 0.84 5.40 29.78
C THR A 3 1.31 4.98 28.38
N ILE A 4 2.40 4.21 28.22
CA ILE A 4 2.93 3.78 26.91
C ILE A 4 1.85 3.31 25.89
N TYR A 5 0.78 2.70 26.40
CA TYR A 5 -0.43 2.31 25.66
C TYR A 5 -1.15 3.42 24.86
N GLN A 6 -1.04 4.70 25.24
CA GLN A 6 -1.71 5.78 24.51
C GLN A 6 -0.87 6.35 23.36
N THR A 7 0.42 6.03 23.31
CA THR A 7 1.32 6.38 22.19
C THR A 7 1.54 5.20 21.25
N HIS A 8 1.16 4.00 21.69
CA HIS A 8 1.08 2.80 20.88
C HIS A 8 -0.24 2.79 20.09
N VAL A 9 -0.17 2.48 18.80
CA VAL A 9 -1.33 2.37 17.91
C VAL A 9 -1.12 1.25 16.91
N LYS A 10 -2.22 0.59 16.55
CA LYS A 10 -2.26 -0.36 15.44
C LYS A 10 -3.37 0.01 14.47
N THR A 11 -3.20 -0.36 13.22
CA THR A 11 -4.25 -0.26 12.22
C THR A 11 -5.40 -1.23 12.53
N ILE A 12 -6.62 -0.82 12.18
CA ILE A 12 -7.83 -1.66 12.26
C ILE A 12 -8.04 -2.36 10.93
N LEU A 13 -7.96 -1.60 9.83
CA LEU A 13 -8.03 -2.09 8.47
C LEU A 13 -6.63 -2.10 7.85
N PRO A 14 -6.35 -3.02 6.91
CA PRO A 14 -5.08 -3.06 6.21
C PRO A 14 -4.79 -1.75 5.49
N VAL A 15 -3.55 -1.30 5.57
CA VAL A 15 -3.05 -0.10 4.89
C VAL A 15 -2.05 -0.52 3.82
N ARG A 16 -1.85 0.36 2.81
CA ARG A 16 -0.94 0.06 1.71
C ARG A 16 0.49 0.32 2.15
N LEU A 17 1.34 -0.70 2.09
CA LEU A 17 2.78 -0.55 2.30
C LEU A 17 3.40 0.22 1.14
N GLY A 18 4.31 1.13 1.45
CA GLY A 18 5.27 1.67 0.49
C GLY A 18 6.60 0.93 0.59
N TYR A 19 7.63 1.47 -0.04
CA TYR A 19 9.00 0.94 0.03
C TYR A 19 9.48 0.81 1.48
N SER A 20 9.60 -0.44 1.94
CA SER A 20 9.92 -0.79 3.32
C SER A 20 11.12 -1.73 3.36
N ASN A 21 12.02 -1.53 4.32
CA ASN A 21 13.21 -2.35 4.53
C ASN A 21 12.97 -3.17 5.81
N LEU A 22 12.37 -4.35 5.65
CA LEU A 22 12.01 -5.25 6.76
C LEU A 22 12.90 -6.51 6.80
N TYR A 23 13.52 -6.89 5.67
CA TYR A 23 14.48 -7.99 5.58
C TYR A 23 15.79 -7.65 6.29
N GLU A 24 16.42 -6.56 5.85
CA GLU A 24 17.69 -6.06 6.37
C GLU A 24 17.57 -4.58 6.75
N PRO A 25 18.31 -4.12 7.77
CA PRO A 25 18.35 -2.71 8.11
C PRO A 25 19.26 -1.98 7.10
N ARG A 26 18.78 -0.87 6.53
CA ARG A 26 19.54 -0.07 5.57
C ARG A 26 20.00 1.26 6.17
N ALA A 27 21.21 1.66 5.82
CA ALA A 27 21.71 3.01 6.06
C ALA A 27 21.24 3.91 4.90
N PHE A 28 20.47 4.96 5.21
CA PHE A 28 20.16 5.96 4.21
C PHE A 28 21.42 6.79 3.95
N LYS A 29 21.88 6.85 2.69
CA LYS A 29 23.03 7.69 2.30
C LYS A 29 22.75 9.14 2.72
N ALA A 30 23.72 9.78 3.36
CA ALA A 30 23.65 11.21 3.61
C ALA A 30 23.61 11.93 2.25
N GLN A 31 22.73 12.91 2.10
CA GLN A 31 22.41 13.58 0.82
C GLN A 31 23.53 14.51 0.30
N LYS A 32 24.78 14.28 0.69
CA LYS A 32 25.96 15.01 0.20
C LYS A 32 27.14 14.06 0.11
N GLU A 33 27.55 13.74 -1.11
CA GLU A 33 28.86 13.14 -1.46
C GLU A 33 30.04 14.09 -1.24
N THR A 34 29.83 15.28 -0.68
CA THR A 34 30.86 16.33 -0.56
C THR A 34 31.61 16.34 0.77
N ASP A 35 31.43 15.35 1.63
CA ASP A 35 32.07 15.35 2.95
C ASP A 35 32.33 13.91 3.42
N ASP A 36 33.48 13.35 3.00
CA ASP A 36 33.95 12.00 3.37
C ASP A 36 34.04 11.78 4.89
N ASN A 37 33.91 12.85 5.67
CA ASN A 37 34.03 12.85 7.13
C ASN A 37 32.69 12.83 7.87
N LYS A 38 31.54 12.73 7.17
CA LYS A 38 30.24 12.59 7.84
C LYS A 38 29.97 11.12 8.17
N PRO A 39 29.73 10.78 9.45
CA PRO A 39 29.44 9.41 9.83
C PRO A 39 28.18 8.93 9.11
N GLN A 40 28.30 7.79 8.43
CA GLN A 40 27.18 7.12 7.77
C GLN A 40 26.04 6.93 8.77
N ALA A 41 24.81 7.25 8.36
CA ALA A 41 23.65 7.09 9.23
C ALA A 41 23.53 5.62 9.67
N ALA A 42 23.33 5.39 10.97
CA ALA A 42 23.20 4.04 11.51
C ALA A 42 22.08 3.28 10.78
N PRO A 43 22.31 2.01 10.38
CA PRO A 43 21.34 1.23 9.63
C PRO A 43 20.07 0.99 10.45
N LYS A 44 18.92 1.09 9.78
CA LYS A 44 17.59 0.96 10.39
C LYS A 44 16.67 0.13 9.51
N TYR A 45 15.80 -0.63 10.16
CA TYR A 45 14.60 -1.12 9.50
C TYR A 45 13.67 0.05 9.26
N SER A 46 13.01 0.09 8.11
CA SER A 46 12.08 1.16 7.77
C SER A 46 10.76 0.59 7.27
N LEU A 47 9.67 1.23 7.65
CA LEU A 47 8.33 0.90 7.23
C LEU A 47 7.69 2.19 6.74
N ASN A 48 7.29 2.18 5.48
CA ASN A 48 6.47 3.24 4.90
C ASN A 48 5.08 2.69 4.64
N ALA A 49 4.06 3.44 5.00
CA ALA A 49 2.67 3.08 4.69
C ALA A 49 1.88 4.33 4.28
N LEU A 50 0.94 4.13 3.36
CA LEU A 50 0.01 5.13 2.88
C LEU A 50 -1.40 4.79 3.36
N MET A 51 -2.09 5.80 3.89
CA MET A 51 -3.47 5.72 4.35
C MET A 51 -4.31 6.68 3.53
N ASP A 52 -5.36 6.19 2.88
CA ASP A 52 -6.25 7.01 2.05
C ASP A 52 -7.22 7.79 2.94
N LYS A 53 -7.35 9.12 2.74
CA LYS A 53 -8.21 9.96 3.61
C LYS A 53 -9.67 9.50 3.64
N MET A 54 -10.17 8.96 2.54
CA MET A 54 -11.55 8.52 2.39
C MET A 54 -11.76 7.13 3.00
N LYS A 55 -10.82 6.20 2.79
CA LYS A 55 -10.96 4.79 3.22
C LYS A 55 -10.46 4.55 4.64
N ASP A 56 -9.39 5.24 5.04
CA ASP A 56 -8.64 4.99 6.26
C ASP A 56 -8.89 6.00 7.38
N ALA A 57 -9.96 6.80 7.30
CA ALA A 57 -10.27 7.87 8.27
C ALA A 57 -10.18 7.41 9.75
N LYS A 58 -10.61 6.17 10.05
CA LYS A 58 -10.51 5.59 11.40
C LYS A 58 -9.06 5.31 11.81
N ASN A 59 -8.24 4.79 10.90
CA ASN A 59 -6.81 4.58 11.13
C ASN A 59 -6.12 5.94 11.33
N ILE A 60 -6.35 6.89 10.43
CA ILE A 60 -5.77 8.25 10.48
C ILE A 60 -6.07 8.92 11.82
N LYS A 61 -7.34 8.95 12.25
CA LYS A 61 -7.72 9.54 13.54
C LYS A 61 -6.95 8.94 14.72
N ARG A 62 -6.76 7.62 14.74
CA ARG A 62 -6.04 6.92 15.81
C ARG A 62 -4.54 7.22 15.80
N PHE A 63 -3.92 7.22 14.63
CA PHE A 63 -2.49 7.52 14.49
C PHE A 63 -2.20 8.99 14.84
N THR A 64 -3.03 9.93 14.38
CA THR A 64 -2.95 11.34 14.75
C THR A 64 -3.07 11.53 16.26
N ALA A 65 -4.05 10.88 16.91
CA ALA A 65 -4.23 10.95 18.36
C ALA A 65 -3.02 10.38 19.13
N ALA A 66 -2.46 9.25 18.68
CA ALA A 66 -1.29 8.64 19.32
C ALA A 66 -0.02 9.50 19.16
N GLN A 67 0.16 10.13 17.98
CA GLN A 67 1.25 11.08 17.74
C GLN A 67 1.10 12.33 18.62
N GLN A 68 -0.11 12.89 18.72
CA GLN A 68 -0.41 14.02 19.60
C GLN A 68 -0.19 13.68 21.08
N ALA A 69 -0.57 12.47 21.52
CA ALA A 69 -0.30 12.02 22.88
C ALA A 69 1.21 11.93 23.19
N ALA A 70 2.04 11.58 22.20
CA ALA A 70 3.50 11.59 22.36
C ALA A 70 4.05 13.01 22.52
N ILE A 71 3.52 13.96 21.74
CA ILE A 71 3.88 15.38 21.84
C ILE A 71 3.45 15.93 23.21
N GLN A 72 2.21 15.69 23.61
CA GLN A 72 1.67 16.18 24.88
C GLN A 72 2.52 15.68 26.06
N ARG A 73 2.95 14.41 26.05
CA ARG A 73 3.88 13.89 27.07
C ARG A 73 5.20 14.64 27.13
N ALA A 74 5.75 15.02 25.99
CA ALA A 74 7.01 15.73 25.95
C ALA A 74 6.85 17.15 26.52
N VAL A 75 5.71 17.80 26.26
CA VAL A 75 5.35 19.10 26.85
C VAL A 75 5.12 18.97 28.36
N ASP A 76 4.32 18.00 28.80
CA ASP A 76 4.01 17.77 30.21
C ASP A 76 5.26 17.47 31.06
N ARG A 77 6.27 16.83 30.46
CA ARG A 77 7.57 16.56 31.10
C ARG A 77 8.52 17.77 31.10
N GLY A 78 8.12 18.89 30.51
CA GLY A 78 8.97 20.07 30.34
C GLY A 78 10.08 19.91 29.29
N ASN A 79 10.08 18.81 28.52
CA ASN A 79 11.12 18.54 27.52
C ASN A 79 10.92 19.38 26.25
N TRP A 80 9.67 19.75 25.93
CA TRP A 80 9.30 20.46 24.71
C TRP A 80 8.56 21.77 25.01
N SER A 81 8.94 22.83 24.31
CA SER A 81 8.24 24.13 24.33
C SER A 81 7.18 24.22 23.23
N LYS A 82 6.30 25.23 23.29
CA LYS A 82 5.31 25.52 22.22
C LYS A 82 5.97 25.71 20.85
N ARG A 83 7.14 26.36 20.81
CA ARG A 83 7.90 26.55 19.56
C ARG A 83 8.32 25.21 18.96
N MET A 84 8.78 24.28 19.80
CA MET A 84 9.20 22.95 19.37
C MET A 84 8.03 22.13 18.84
N VAL A 85 6.84 22.26 19.43
CA VAL A 85 5.63 21.59 18.93
C VAL A 85 5.33 22.02 17.49
N ASN A 86 5.40 23.33 17.21
CA ASN A 86 5.08 23.88 15.89
C ASN A 86 6.13 23.55 14.83
N SER A 87 7.40 23.39 15.21
CA SER A 87 8.49 23.04 14.29
C SER A 87 8.82 21.54 14.27
N ALA A 88 8.01 20.68 14.90
CA ALA A 88 8.32 19.27 15.05
C ALA A 88 8.23 18.52 13.72
N SER A 89 9.29 17.77 13.39
CA SER A 89 9.22 16.79 12.31
C SER A 89 8.34 15.61 12.73
N LEU A 90 7.20 15.43 12.06
CA LEU A 90 6.23 14.38 12.38
C LEU A 90 6.58 13.07 11.67
N SER A 91 6.19 11.92 12.22
CA SER A 91 6.35 10.62 11.52
C SER A 91 5.09 10.20 10.78
N PHE A 92 3.94 10.74 11.17
CA PHE A 92 2.66 10.57 10.49
C PHE A 92 2.19 11.93 9.98
N ARG A 93 2.01 12.06 8.66
CA ARG A 93 1.88 13.35 7.96
C ARG A 93 0.73 13.32 6.98
N ASP A 94 0.01 14.43 6.88
CA ASP A 94 -0.90 14.68 5.78
C ASP A 94 -0.09 15.06 4.53
N CYS A 95 -0.20 14.29 3.44
CA CYS A 95 0.63 14.55 2.27
C CYS A 95 0.23 15.84 1.53
N ASP A 96 -1.01 16.29 1.68
CA ASP A 96 -1.51 17.48 0.99
C ASP A 96 -1.13 18.78 1.73
N GLU A 97 -0.86 18.69 3.04
CA GLU A 97 -0.52 19.86 3.88
C GLU A 97 0.96 19.90 4.28
N TYR A 98 1.65 18.76 4.27
CA TYR A 98 3.03 18.70 4.75
C TYR A 98 4.00 19.22 3.70
N GLU A 99 4.54 20.41 3.97
CA GLU A 99 5.54 21.07 3.14
C GLU A 99 6.94 20.47 3.33
N ILE A 100 7.66 20.37 2.21
CA ILE A 100 9.06 19.97 2.14
C ILE A 100 9.82 20.94 1.24
N SER A 101 11.10 21.16 1.57
CA SER A 101 12.02 21.86 0.68
C SER A 101 12.66 20.84 -0.27
N VAL A 102 12.42 21.02 -1.56
CA VAL A 102 12.98 20.18 -2.63
C VAL A 102 13.91 21.03 -3.49
N LYS A 103 15.08 20.50 -3.81
CA LYS A 103 15.99 21.13 -4.77
C LYS A 103 15.50 20.90 -6.19
N VAL A 104 15.15 21.99 -6.88
CA VAL A 104 14.81 21.99 -8.30
C VAL A 104 15.89 22.79 -9.02
N GLY A 105 16.83 22.08 -9.66
CA GLY A 105 18.04 22.70 -10.19
C GLY A 105 18.92 23.26 -9.06
N THR A 106 19.13 24.59 -9.05
CA THR A 106 19.94 25.29 -8.05
C THR A 106 19.12 25.95 -6.93
N GLU A 107 17.79 25.96 -7.04
CA GLU A 107 16.91 26.64 -6.07
C GLU A 107 16.18 25.64 -5.17
N ASP A 108 16.01 26.04 -3.90
CA ASP A 108 15.17 25.30 -2.95
C ASP A 108 13.72 25.77 -3.14
N LYS A 109 12.85 24.89 -3.64
CA LYS A 109 11.43 25.13 -3.78
C LYS A 109 10.68 24.45 -2.64
N VAL A 110 9.80 25.19 -1.97
CA VAL A 110 8.85 24.62 -1.01
C VAL A 110 7.66 24.08 -1.79
N MET A 111 7.32 22.82 -1.55
CA MET A 111 6.16 22.15 -2.14
C MET A 111 5.60 21.12 -1.15
N THR A 112 4.35 20.73 -1.31
CA THR A 112 3.75 19.67 -0.47
C THR A 112 4.24 18.29 -0.91
N LEU A 113 4.06 17.27 -0.06
CA LEU A 113 4.38 15.89 -0.44
C LEU A 113 3.53 15.39 -1.62
N ALA A 114 2.28 15.85 -1.72
CA ALA A 114 1.39 15.54 -2.84
C ALA A 114 1.83 16.24 -4.14
N GLU A 115 2.27 17.50 -4.06
CA GLU A 115 2.85 18.20 -5.22
C GLU A 115 4.14 17.54 -5.71
N GLN A 116 4.99 17.05 -4.80
CA GLN A 116 6.20 16.32 -5.16
C GLN A 116 5.88 14.96 -5.81
N ASN A 117 4.87 14.27 -5.31
CA ASN A 117 4.47 12.96 -5.81
C ASN A 117 2.95 12.87 -5.86
N PRO A 118 2.34 13.05 -7.06
CA PRO A 118 0.89 13.02 -7.23
C PRO A 118 0.23 11.73 -6.72
N LYS A 119 0.94 10.60 -6.67
CA LYS A 119 0.41 9.34 -6.10
C LYS A 119 0.09 9.45 -4.60
N LYS A 120 0.53 10.50 -3.92
CA LYS A 120 0.28 10.78 -2.50
C LYS A 120 -0.89 11.74 -2.24
N GLU A 121 -1.48 12.29 -3.29
CA GLU A 121 -2.66 13.16 -3.16
C GLU A 121 -3.79 12.45 -2.41
N GLY A 122 -4.41 13.15 -1.47
CA GLY A 122 -5.51 12.62 -0.66
C GLY A 122 -5.10 11.52 0.32
N LYS A 123 -3.81 11.42 0.67
CA LYS A 123 -3.28 10.37 1.56
C LYS A 123 -2.51 10.93 2.75
N TYR A 124 -2.44 10.14 3.81
CA TYR A 124 -1.48 10.29 4.89
C TYR A 124 -0.31 9.33 4.69
N GLU A 125 0.90 9.77 5.01
CA GLU A 125 2.10 8.94 5.02
C GLU A 125 2.55 8.66 6.45
N LEU A 126 2.77 7.38 6.75
CA LEU A 126 3.46 6.91 7.95
C LEU A 126 4.89 6.54 7.57
N ARG A 127 5.86 7.14 8.26
CA ARG A 127 7.27 6.73 8.25
C ARG A 127 7.65 6.20 9.63
N ALA A 128 7.83 4.90 9.73
CA ALA A 128 8.27 4.25 10.95
C ALA A 128 9.65 3.61 10.76
N SER A 129 10.42 3.51 11.84
CA SER A 129 11.74 2.89 11.81
C SER A 129 12.05 2.16 13.09
N SER A 130 12.90 1.14 12.99
CA SER A 130 13.50 0.48 14.14
C SER A 130 15.01 0.39 13.99
N LYS A 131 15.72 0.30 15.11
CA LYS A 131 17.18 0.13 15.12
C LYS A 131 17.57 -1.24 14.56
N ALA A 132 18.78 -1.37 14.00
CA ALA A 132 19.30 -2.64 13.50
C ALA A 132 19.27 -3.77 14.56
N ASN A 133 19.54 -3.44 15.83
CA ASN A 133 19.51 -4.40 16.93
C ASN A 133 18.10 -4.69 17.50
N ALA A 134 17.06 -4.05 16.96
CA ALA A 134 15.68 -4.19 17.42
C ALA A 134 14.79 -4.52 16.22
N ARG A 135 15.00 -5.70 15.63
CA ARG A 135 14.27 -6.13 14.44
C ARG A 135 12.76 -6.19 14.70
N PRO A 136 11.92 -5.59 13.83
CA PRO A 136 10.47 -5.68 13.97
C PRO A 136 9.99 -7.11 13.75
N GLN A 137 8.92 -7.51 14.44
CA GLN A 137 8.32 -8.82 14.18
C GLN A 137 7.42 -8.72 12.96
N VAL A 138 7.70 -9.54 11.95
CA VAL A 138 6.93 -9.58 10.71
C VAL A 138 6.24 -10.93 10.62
N TYR A 139 4.94 -10.90 10.34
CA TYR A 139 4.09 -12.05 10.12
C TYR A 139 3.46 -11.93 8.73
N TYR A 140 3.10 -13.05 8.14
CA TYR A 140 2.31 -13.10 6.92
C TYR A 140 1.08 -14.00 7.13
N MET A 141 0.04 -13.74 6.34
CA MET A 141 -1.14 -14.61 6.26
C MET A 141 -0.95 -15.59 5.11
N ASP A 142 -0.97 -16.89 5.40
CA ASP A 142 -0.88 -17.92 4.36
C ASP A 142 -2.18 -18.04 3.56
N LYS A 143 -2.16 -18.84 2.49
CA LYS A 143 -3.33 -19.11 1.63
C LYS A 143 -4.51 -19.76 2.38
N LYS A 144 -4.30 -20.30 3.58
CA LYS A 144 -5.31 -20.92 4.43
C LYS A 144 -5.79 -19.95 5.54
N GLY A 145 -5.34 -18.70 5.52
CA GLY A 145 -5.68 -17.68 6.51
C GLY A 145 -4.92 -17.80 7.84
N LYS A 146 -3.89 -18.66 7.92
CA LYS A 146 -3.08 -18.81 9.13
C LYS A 146 -2.02 -17.72 9.18
N ILE A 147 -1.88 -17.10 10.35
CA ILE A 147 -0.83 -16.13 10.63
C ILE A 147 0.45 -16.88 11.00
N ILE A 148 1.52 -16.67 10.23
CA ILE A 148 2.81 -17.35 10.39
C ILE A 148 3.91 -16.29 10.51
N PRO A 149 4.86 -16.42 11.46
CA PRO A 149 6.00 -15.52 11.52
C PRO A 149 6.87 -15.69 10.28
N MET A 150 7.35 -14.57 9.73
CA MET A 150 8.33 -14.61 8.64
C MET A 150 9.63 -15.28 9.12
N PRO A 151 10.29 -16.09 8.27
CA PRO A 151 11.58 -16.68 8.59
C PRO A 151 12.59 -15.57 8.93
N LYS A 152 13.59 -15.87 9.74
CA LYS A 152 14.62 -14.87 10.06
C LYS A 152 15.53 -14.69 8.84
N PRO A 153 15.70 -13.46 8.31
CA PRO A 153 16.69 -13.13 7.30
C PRO A 153 18.06 -13.62 7.71
N ILE A 154 18.77 -14.14 6.71
CA ILE A 154 20.19 -14.46 6.79
C ILE A 154 20.87 -13.40 5.93
N THR A 155 21.58 -12.47 6.58
CA THR A 155 22.25 -11.34 5.90
C THR A 155 23.70 -11.64 5.57
N ASP A 156 24.36 -12.46 6.39
CA ASP A 156 25.77 -12.80 6.26
C ASP A 156 25.94 -14.34 6.30
N PRO A 157 25.50 -15.05 5.25
CA PRO A 157 25.73 -16.49 5.14
C PRO A 157 27.22 -16.80 5.00
N ASP A 158 27.66 -17.96 5.50
CA ASP A 158 29.02 -18.45 5.31
C ASP A 158 29.24 -18.76 3.81
N PRO A 159 30.15 -18.04 3.12
CA PRO A 159 30.38 -18.24 1.69
C PRO A 159 30.99 -19.62 1.39
N ASP A 160 31.62 -20.26 2.37
CA ASP A 160 32.29 -21.55 2.21
C ASP A 160 31.35 -22.74 2.46
N ASP A 161 30.12 -22.52 2.93
CA ASP A 161 29.08 -23.54 3.10
C ASP A 161 27.96 -23.38 2.05
N PRO A 162 27.92 -24.22 1.00
CA PRO A 162 26.86 -24.19 -0.01
C PRO A 162 25.45 -24.35 0.56
N ARG A 163 25.29 -25.03 1.71
CA ARG A 163 23.97 -25.20 2.35
C ARG A 163 23.52 -23.92 3.03
N ALA A 164 24.44 -23.18 3.66
CA ALA A 164 24.14 -21.89 4.27
C ALA A 164 23.72 -20.86 3.22
N MET A 165 24.44 -20.81 2.09
CA MET A 165 24.09 -19.97 0.94
C MET A 165 22.70 -20.33 0.37
N ALA A 166 22.45 -21.62 0.10
CA ALA A 166 21.16 -22.06 -0.46
C ALA A 166 19.96 -21.75 0.47
N GLU A 167 20.13 -21.88 1.80
CA GLU A 167 19.08 -21.52 2.74
C GLU A 167 18.88 -20.00 2.83
N ALA A 168 19.96 -19.21 2.78
CA ALA A 168 19.87 -17.76 2.74
C ALA A 168 19.12 -17.27 1.48
N ASP A 169 19.46 -17.81 0.31
CA ASP A 169 18.79 -17.50 -0.96
C ASP A 169 17.31 -17.89 -0.91
N ARG A 170 16.99 -19.08 -0.39
CA ARG A 170 15.61 -19.54 -0.24
C ARG A 170 14.81 -18.61 0.66
N ILE A 171 15.38 -18.18 1.78
CA ILE A 171 14.74 -17.23 2.70
C ILE A 171 14.58 -15.88 2.01
N HIS A 172 15.60 -15.39 1.31
CA HIS A 172 15.53 -14.12 0.59
C HIS A 172 14.42 -14.11 -0.45
N VAL A 173 14.36 -15.12 -1.33
CA VAL A 173 13.30 -15.29 -2.33
C VAL A 173 11.91 -15.32 -1.67
N PHE A 174 11.78 -16.07 -0.57
CA PHE A 174 10.51 -16.12 0.17
C PHE A 174 10.13 -14.73 0.72
N TRP A 175 11.08 -13.95 1.19
CA TRP A 175 10.83 -12.59 1.66
C TRP A 175 10.41 -11.65 0.53
N ASP A 176 11.04 -11.71 -0.63
CA ASP A 176 10.69 -10.89 -1.79
C ASP A 176 9.28 -11.23 -2.31
N GLU A 177 8.91 -12.51 -2.31
CA GLU A 177 7.56 -12.95 -2.67
C GLU A 177 6.49 -12.44 -1.68
N GLN A 178 6.80 -12.50 -0.39
CA GLN A 178 5.82 -12.17 0.64
C GLN A 178 5.77 -10.67 0.96
N VAL A 179 6.86 -9.92 0.84
CA VAL A 179 6.96 -8.52 1.30
C VAL A 179 7.40 -7.62 0.16
N TYR A 180 6.46 -6.86 -0.41
CA TYR A 180 6.76 -5.89 -1.45
C TYR A 180 5.95 -4.59 -1.29
N ALA A 181 6.45 -3.50 -1.89
CA ALA A 181 5.75 -2.21 -1.88
C ALA A 181 4.44 -2.31 -2.65
N GLY A 182 3.35 -1.74 -2.14
CA GLY A 182 2.01 -1.81 -2.71
C GLY A 182 1.11 -2.87 -2.10
N GLN A 183 1.64 -3.76 -1.25
CA GLN A 183 0.83 -4.74 -0.53
C GLN A 183 -0.02 -4.15 0.59
N ASN A 184 -1.08 -4.86 0.97
CA ASN A 184 -1.86 -4.53 2.15
C ASN A 184 -1.28 -5.20 3.41
N ALA A 185 -1.11 -4.41 4.47
CA ALA A 185 -0.62 -4.89 5.75
C ALA A 185 -1.31 -4.22 6.93
N LEU A 186 -1.37 -4.93 8.05
CA LEU A 186 -1.67 -4.34 9.35
C LEU A 186 -0.35 -3.96 10.03
N VAL A 187 -0.27 -2.76 10.59
CA VAL A 187 0.94 -2.22 11.18
C VAL A 187 0.67 -1.76 12.61
N SER A 188 1.63 -2.03 13.49
CA SER A 188 1.63 -1.60 14.88
C SER A 188 2.88 -0.78 15.15
N VAL A 189 2.70 0.41 15.71
CA VAL A 189 3.78 1.34 15.99
C VAL A 189 3.61 2.03 17.33
N THR A 190 4.73 2.45 17.90
CA THR A 190 4.78 3.28 19.10
C THR A 190 5.41 4.63 18.78
N PHE A 191 4.68 5.71 19.01
CA PHE A 191 5.21 7.06 18.86
C PHE A 191 6.07 7.47 20.07
N GLY A 192 7.21 8.08 19.78
CA GLY A 192 8.10 8.68 20.78
C GLY A 192 8.66 10.00 20.27
N THR A 193 9.09 10.87 21.17
CA THR A 193 9.71 12.14 20.79
C THR A 193 11.22 12.05 20.80
N TRP A 194 11.87 12.89 20.01
CA TRP A 194 13.31 13.09 20.01
C TRP A 194 13.63 14.57 19.96
N ASN A 195 14.76 14.94 20.56
CA ASN A 195 15.31 16.29 20.53
C ASN A 195 16.83 16.16 20.39
N THR A 196 17.37 16.77 19.35
CA THR A 196 18.80 16.75 19.01
C THR A 196 19.23 18.14 18.53
N PRO A 197 20.54 18.45 18.46
CA PRO A 197 21.00 19.72 17.89
C PRO A 197 20.53 19.96 16.44
N ALA A 198 20.25 18.88 15.69
CA ALA A 198 19.74 18.95 14.31
C ALA A 198 18.23 19.24 14.22
N GLY A 199 17.51 19.24 15.35
CA GLY A 199 16.08 19.52 15.41
C GLY A 199 15.34 18.62 16.39
N ASN A 200 14.02 18.70 16.34
CA ASN A 200 13.13 17.94 17.19
C ASN A 200 11.97 17.35 16.37
N GLY A 201 11.39 16.28 16.88
CA GLY A 201 10.30 15.62 16.17
C GLY A 201 9.72 14.41 16.89
N VAL A 202 8.73 13.81 16.25
CA VAL A 202 8.14 12.55 16.66
C VAL A 202 8.69 11.46 15.75
N ARG A 203 9.13 10.34 16.34
CA ARG A 203 9.46 9.10 15.67
C ARG A 203 8.35 8.08 15.86
N ALA A 204 8.06 7.27 14.85
CA ALA A 204 7.29 6.05 14.99
C ALA A 204 8.24 4.84 15.04
N SER A 205 8.21 4.08 16.13
CA SER A 205 8.94 2.82 16.27
C SER A 205 8.09 1.66 15.78
N ILE A 206 8.65 0.79 14.94
CA ILE A 206 7.93 -0.37 14.40
C ILE A 206 7.89 -1.45 15.48
N ASP A 207 6.69 -1.86 15.88
CA ASP A 207 6.50 -2.97 16.81
C ASP A 207 6.28 -4.26 16.01
N TRP A 208 5.19 -4.32 15.25
CA TRP A 208 4.81 -5.50 14.46
C TRP A 208 4.25 -5.11 13.09
N VAL A 209 4.44 -6.00 12.12
CA VAL A 209 3.85 -5.92 10.77
C VAL A 209 3.21 -7.26 10.45
N LEU A 210 1.95 -7.24 10.03
CA LEU A 210 1.24 -8.41 9.51
C LEU A 210 0.90 -8.17 8.04
N ILE A 211 1.59 -8.88 7.16
CA ILE A 211 1.29 -8.89 5.73
C ILE A 211 0.01 -9.68 5.50
N VAL A 212 -1.00 -9.00 4.97
CA VAL A 212 -2.28 -9.61 4.61
C VAL A 212 -2.23 -10.14 3.17
N GLY A 213 -1.40 -9.52 2.34
CA GLY A 213 -1.26 -9.85 0.93
C GLY A 213 -2.21 -9.04 0.04
N GLY A 214 -2.23 -9.40 -1.25
CA GLY A 214 -2.91 -8.62 -2.28
C GLY A 214 -2.27 -7.25 -2.50
N GLY A 215 -2.91 -6.42 -3.32
CA GLY A 215 -2.38 -5.11 -3.74
C GLY A 215 -1.42 -5.21 -4.92
N THR A 216 -1.43 -4.18 -5.77
CA THR A 216 -0.56 -4.09 -6.94
C THR A 216 0.83 -3.67 -6.51
N PRO A 217 1.89 -4.41 -6.88
CA PRO A 217 3.26 -4.01 -6.62
C PRO A 217 3.54 -2.57 -7.09
N GLU A 218 4.14 -1.76 -6.24
CA GLU A 218 4.64 -0.43 -6.59
C GLU A 218 6.06 -0.54 -7.17
N GLY A 219 6.35 0.28 -8.18
CA GLY A 219 7.66 0.32 -8.84
C GLY A 219 7.71 -0.38 -10.20
N GLN A 220 6.62 -1.05 -10.60
CA GLN A 220 6.41 -1.44 -11.99
C GLN A 220 5.71 -0.31 -12.73
N VAL A 221 6.27 0.07 -13.87
CA VAL A 221 5.59 0.94 -14.84
C VAL A 221 4.61 0.04 -15.59
N GLU A 222 3.36 0.49 -15.76
CA GLU A 222 2.41 -0.29 -16.54
C GLU A 222 2.85 -0.32 -17.99
N PHE A 223 2.62 -1.45 -18.69
CA PHE A 223 3.02 -1.57 -20.10
C PHE A 223 2.52 -0.40 -20.96
N LYS A 224 1.32 0.13 -20.67
CA LYS A 224 0.74 1.25 -21.40
C LYS A 224 1.40 2.61 -21.12
N ASP A 225 2.03 2.73 -19.95
CA ASP A 225 2.78 3.93 -19.57
C ASP A 225 4.18 3.92 -20.22
N ASP A 226 4.76 2.73 -20.43
CA ASP A 226 6.06 2.54 -21.10
C ASP A 226 5.94 2.44 -22.63
N PHE A 227 4.85 1.88 -23.14
CA PHE A 227 4.56 1.71 -24.56
C PHE A 227 3.23 2.35 -24.90
N ASN A 228 3.28 3.60 -25.33
CA ASN A 228 2.09 4.32 -25.78
C ASN A 228 1.62 3.80 -27.16
N GLU A 229 0.49 4.32 -27.64
CA GLU A 229 -0.07 3.90 -28.94
C GLU A 229 0.88 4.17 -30.12
N ASP A 230 1.73 5.20 -30.04
CA ASP A 230 2.71 5.51 -31.07
C ASP A 230 3.86 4.49 -31.07
N ASP A 231 4.37 4.10 -29.90
CA ASP A 231 5.40 3.06 -29.76
C ASP A 231 4.88 1.71 -30.28
N MET A 232 3.64 1.36 -29.96
CA MET A 232 2.99 0.15 -30.45
C MET A 232 2.78 0.19 -31.96
N SER A 233 2.44 1.36 -32.53
CA SER A 233 2.29 1.56 -33.97
C SER A 233 3.62 1.42 -34.70
N GLN A 234 4.70 1.96 -34.13
CA GLN A 234 6.06 1.79 -34.66
C GLN A 234 6.52 0.33 -34.59
N LEU A 235 6.25 -0.37 -33.48
CA LEU A 235 6.54 -1.79 -33.32
C LEU A 235 5.77 -2.64 -34.34
N LEU A 236 4.49 -2.34 -34.57
CA LEU A 236 3.65 -2.99 -35.58
C LEU A 236 4.19 -2.77 -37.00
N ALA A 237 4.59 -1.54 -37.33
CA ALA A 237 5.18 -1.21 -38.62
C ALA A 237 6.52 -1.95 -38.83
N TRP A 238 7.38 -1.98 -37.81
CA TRP A 238 8.62 -2.73 -37.83
C TRP A 238 8.37 -4.23 -37.99
N ARG A 239 7.41 -4.80 -37.23
CA ARG A 239 7.03 -6.22 -37.34
C ARG A 239 6.53 -6.53 -38.74
N ASN A 240 5.66 -5.71 -39.32
CA ASN A 240 5.12 -5.97 -40.66
C ASN A 240 6.17 -5.81 -41.77
N ALA A 241 7.16 -4.94 -41.60
CA ALA A 241 8.26 -4.78 -42.55
C ALA A 241 9.30 -5.91 -42.47
N ASN A 242 9.44 -6.54 -41.30
CA ASN A 242 10.46 -7.56 -41.03
C ASN A 242 9.89 -8.98 -40.82
N ALA A 243 8.57 -9.13 -40.77
CA ALA A 243 7.92 -10.41 -40.86
C ALA A 243 8.09 -10.90 -42.29
N ALA A 244 9.07 -11.80 -42.50
CA ALA A 244 9.00 -12.70 -43.64
C ALA A 244 7.62 -13.35 -43.63
N SER A 245 6.93 -13.34 -44.78
CA SER A 245 5.65 -14.03 -45.00
C SER A 245 5.57 -15.23 -44.08
N THR A 246 4.63 -15.20 -43.12
CA THR A 246 4.35 -16.34 -42.23
C THR A 246 4.51 -17.62 -43.03
N PRO A 247 5.37 -18.57 -42.62
CA PRO A 247 5.40 -19.86 -43.30
C PRO A 247 3.99 -20.43 -43.15
N SER A 248 3.28 -20.52 -44.26
CA SER A 248 1.98 -21.18 -44.33
C SER A 248 2.25 -22.65 -44.09
N PHE A 249 2.22 -23.07 -42.83
CA PHE A 249 2.19 -24.49 -42.50
C PHE A 249 0.77 -24.95 -42.85
N SER A 250 0.58 -25.37 -44.11
CA SER A 250 -0.56 -26.19 -44.48
C SER A 250 -0.39 -27.52 -43.80
N PHE A 251 -1.26 -27.81 -42.84
CA PHE A 251 -1.34 -29.06 -42.09
C PHE A 251 -1.88 -30.18 -43.00
N GLU A 252 -1.18 -30.48 -44.10
CA GLU A 252 -1.58 -31.53 -45.06
C GLU A 252 -0.53 -32.65 -45.24
N ASP A 253 0.65 -32.52 -44.64
CA ASP A 253 1.64 -33.61 -44.57
C ASP A 253 1.85 -33.95 -43.08
N GLU A 254 0.88 -34.64 -42.48
CA GLU A 254 1.04 -35.29 -41.17
C GLU A 254 1.64 -36.68 -41.42
N ASP A 255 2.98 -36.75 -41.45
CA ASP A 255 3.69 -38.03 -41.34
C ASP A 255 3.30 -38.65 -40.00
N THR A 256 2.37 -39.60 -40.05
CA THR A 256 1.86 -40.29 -38.88
C THR A 256 2.94 -41.27 -38.43
N VAL A 257 3.63 -40.92 -37.35
CA VAL A 257 4.63 -41.76 -36.71
C VAL A 257 3.90 -42.86 -35.93
N ASP A 258 4.13 -44.14 -36.27
CA ASP A 258 3.61 -45.26 -35.47
C ASP A 258 4.27 -45.23 -34.07
N GLU A 259 3.49 -44.83 -33.06
CA GLU A 259 3.95 -44.67 -31.67
C GLU A 259 4.45 -45.99 -31.03
N THR A 260 4.25 -47.14 -31.67
CA THR A 260 4.74 -48.44 -31.19
C THR A 260 6.08 -48.87 -31.77
N THR A 261 6.50 -48.34 -32.92
CA THR A 261 7.74 -48.78 -33.61
C THR A 261 8.66 -47.64 -34.03
N GLY A 262 8.18 -46.39 -34.06
CA GLY A 262 8.99 -45.20 -34.33
C GLY A 262 9.53 -45.10 -35.76
N GLU A 263 8.98 -45.86 -36.72
CA GLU A 263 9.38 -45.80 -38.13
C GLU A 263 8.40 -44.93 -38.94
N VAL A 264 8.94 -44.06 -39.80
CA VAL A 264 8.17 -43.16 -40.66
C VAL A 264 7.86 -43.90 -41.98
N VAL A 265 6.57 -44.05 -42.30
CA VAL A 265 6.12 -44.74 -43.51
C VAL A 265 5.95 -43.72 -44.65
N ASP A 266 6.92 -43.67 -45.56
CA ASP A 266 6.84 -42.89 -46.81
C ASP A 266 5.91 -43.59 -47.82
N GLU A 267 4.65 -43.14 -47.96
CA GLU A 267 3.79 -43.58 -49.07
C GLU A 267 4.03 -42.73 -50.34
N PRO A 268 4.19 -43.36 -51.53
CA PRO A 268 4.56 -42.65 -52.76
C PRO A 268 3.38 -41.90 -53.41
N LYS A 269 3.60 -40.60 -53.67
CA LYS A 269 2.64 -39.65 -54.28
C LYS A 269 2.09 -40.10 -55.65
N PRO A 270 0.77 -40.01 -55.91
CA PRO A 270 0.21 -40.17 -57.25
C PRO A 270 0.43 -38.92 -58.13
N ARG A 271 0.73 -39.16 -59.41
CA ARG A 271 1.05 -38.16 -60.44
C ARG A 271 -0.13 -37.24 -60.77
N LYS A 272 0.16 -35.93 -60.90
CA LYS A 272 -0.74 -34.87 -61.37
C LYS A 272 -1.38 -35.19 -62.73
N ARG A 273 -2.71 -35.16 -62.82
CA ARG A 273 -3.46 -35.03 -64.08
C ARG A 273 -3.73 -33.54 -64.36
N LYS A 274 -3.65 -33.14 -65.64
CA LYS A 274 -3.86 -31.78 -66.13
C LYS A 274 -5.33 -31.32 -65.93
N PRO A 275 -5.61 -30.02 -65.78
CA PRO A 275 -6.96 -29.48 -65.77
C PRO A 275 -7.55 -29.49 -67.18
N VAL A 276 -8.85 -29.78 -67.28
CA VAL A 276 -9.67 -29.57 -68.47
C VAL A 276 -10.50 -28.33 -68.19
N ASP A 277 -10.32 -27.30 -69.01
CA ASP A 277 -11.22 -26.16 -69.15
C ASP A 277 -12.54 -26.64 -69.76
N ASP A 278 -13.66 -26.21 -69.18
CA ASP A 278 -14.88 -25.91 -69.94
C ASP A 278 -15.67 -24.85 -69.14
N GLU A 279 -15.82 -23.69 -69.78
CA GLU A 279 -16.66 -22.57 -69.37
C GLU A 279 -18.14 -22.83 -69.72
N ASP A 280 -19.00 -22.04 -69.06
CA ASP A 280 -20.26 -21.47 -69.53
C ASP A 280 -21.64 -21.89 -68.97
N GLU A 281 -22.36 -20.82 -68.67
CA GLU A 281 -23.82 -20.56 -68.66
C GLU A 281 -24.67 -20.62 -67.36
N GLU A 282 -24.87 -19.40 -66.82
CA GLU A 282 -26.10 -18.73 -66.35
C GLU A 282 -27.32 -19.54 -65.87
N GLU A 283 -27.83 -19.24 -64.67
CA GLU A 283 -29.16 -18.59 -64.46
C GLU A 283 -29.46 -18.37 -62.96
N THR A 284 -29.89 -17.16 -62.61
CA THR A 284 -30.79 -16.85 -61.47
C THR A 284 -32.04 -16.20 -62.11
N PRO A 285 -33.29 -16.18 -61.53
CA PRO A 285 -33.60 -15.98 -60.10
C PRO A 285 -34.96 -16.52 -59.52
N ALA A 286 -34.99 -16.72 -58.18
CA ALA A 286 -36.07 -16.41 -57.21
C ALA A 286 -37.54 -16.94 -57.41
N PRO A 287 -38.55 -16.54 -56.59
CA PRO A 287 -38.93 -17.15 -55.29
C PRO A 287 -40.43 -17.54 -55.21
N ARG A 288 -40.87 -18.40 -54.25
CA ARG A 288 -42.28 -18.47 -53.77
C ARG A 288 -42.39 -19.37 -52.51
N ARG A 289 -42.76 -18.88 -51.31
CA ARG A 289 -44.06 -18.40 -50.79
C ARG A 289 -45.00 -19.54 -50.35
N ARG A 290 -45.18 -19.77 -49.04
CA ARG A 290 -46.48 -19.65 -48.31
C ARG A 290 -46.48 -20.22 -46.88
N THR A 291 -47.08 -19.40 -46.03
CA THR A 291 -47.62 -19.53 -44.68
C THR A 291 -48.58 -20.71 -44.43
N ARG A 292 -48.59 -21.27 -43.20
CA ARG A 292 -49.72 -21.25 -42.22
C ARG A 292 -49.40 -21.98 -40.90
N LYS A 293 -49.67 -21.30 -39.77
CA LYS A 293 -49.89 -21.79 -38.38
C LYS A 293 -51.26 -22.51 -38.26
N PRO A 294 -51.84 -22.86 -37.08
CA PRO A 294 -51.33 -23.20 -35.73
C PRO A 294 -51.96 -24.52 -35.17
N VAL A 295 -51.50 -25.01 -34.01
CA VAL A 295 -52.38 -25.72 -33.05
C VAL A 295 -52.03 -25.24 -31.64
N GLU A 296 -53.03 -24.65 -30.99
CA GLU A 296 -53.14 -24.33 -29.57
C GLU A 296 -53.39 -25.62 -28.76
N VAL A 297 -52.81 -25.66 -27.55
CA VAL A 297 -53.50 -26.18 -26.36
C VAL A 297 -53.15 -25.21 -25.21
N ASP A 298 -54.09 -24.31 -24.96
CA ASP A 298 -54.49 -23.65 -23.71
C ASP A 298 -54.63 -24.67 -22.56
N GLU A 299 -54.66 -24.38 -21.25
CA GLU A 299 -54.73 -23.16 -20.45
C GLU A 299 -54.53 -23.59 -18.97
N ASP A 300 -54.66 -22.60 -18.10
CA ASP A 300 -54.79 -22.61 -16.63
C ASP A 300 -53.46 -22.51 -15.90
N GLU A 301 -53.17 -21.49 -15.08
CA GLU A 301 -53.84 -20.28 -14.55
C GLU A 301 -52.84 -19.90 -13.43
N ALA A 302 -52.61 -18.70 -12.91
CA ALA A 302 -52.98 -17.31 -13.09
C ALA A 302 -51.94 -16.62 -12.17
N ASP A 303 -51.25 -15.57 -12.60
CA ASP A 303 -51.74 -14.18 -12.51
C ASP A 303 -51.91 -13.74 -11.04
N ASP A 304 -51.43 -12.58 -10.58
CA ASP A 304 -50.68 -11.53 -11.25
C ASP A 304 -50.24 -10.52 -10.17
N GLU A 305 -49.45 -9.56 -10.64
CA GLU A 305 -49.46 -8.16 -10.24
C GLU A 305 -48.63 -7.65 -9.04
N GLU A 306 -47.66 -6.82 -9.45
CA GLU A 306 -46.87 -5.83 -8.72
C GLU A 306 -47.75 -4.68 -8.10
N PRO A 307 -47.22 -3.45 -7.87
CA PRO A 307 -46.46 -3.02 -6.70
C PRO A 307 -47.15 -1.86 -5.95
N VAL A 308 -47.14 -1.82 -4.61
CA VAL A 308 -47.65 -0.63 -3.90
C VAL A 308 -46.91 -0.35 -2.58
N THR A 309 -46.14 0.74 -2.55
CA THR A 309 -46.10 1.65 -1.38
C THR A 309 -47.08 2.80 -1.68
N PRO A 310 -47.48 3.71 -0.75
CA PRO A 310 -47.17 3.87 0.68
C PRO A 310 -48.43 4.13 1.56
N ARG A 311 -48.36 4.04 2.90
CA ARG A 311 -49.30 4.82 3.77
C ARG A 311 -48.90 4.96 5.26
N ARG A 312 -48.55 6.21 5.57
CA ARG A 312 -48.72 7.03 6.78
C ARG A 312 -49.86 6.64 7.75
N ARG A 313 -49.57 6.68 9.06
CA ARG A 313 -50.50 7.16 10.11
C ARG A 313 -49.80 8.22 10.97
N LYS A 314 -50.59 9.24 11.36
CA LYS A 314 -50.24 10.48 12.06
C LYS A 314 -50.96 10.50 13.42
N ALA A 315 -50.46 11.37 14.31
CA ALA A 315 -51.05 12.00 15.52
C ALA A 315 -50.44 11.52 16.86
N GLN A 316 -50.00 12.37 17.79
CA GLN A 316 -49.85 13.85 17.85
C GLN A 316 -48.91 14.21 19.04
N PRO A 317 -48.51 15.49 19.22
CA PRO A 317 -47.35 15.95 20.00
C PRO A 317 -47.73 16.44 21.42
N VAL A 318 -46.71 16.68 22.24
CA VAL A 318 -46.81 17.62 23.38
C VAL A 318 -45.56 18.50 23.36
N GLU A 319 -45.76 19.75 22.96
CA GLU A 319 -44.96 20.89 23.45
C GLU A 319 -45.50 21.27 24.83
N LEU A 320 -44.60 21.67 25.73
CA LEU A 320 -44.84 22.75 26.68
C LEU A 320 -43.51 23.42 26.97
N ASP A 321 -43.52 24.72 26.69
CA ASP A 321 -42.51 25.76 26.85
C ASP A 321 -42.19 26.10 28.32
N ASP A 322 -41.17 26.97 28.46
CA ASP A 322 -40.91 27.91 29.57
C ASP A 322 -40.45 27.29 30.90
N ASP A 323 -39.45 27.80 31.64
CA ASP A 323 -38.95 29.16 31.80
C ASP A 323 -37.54 29.16 32.42
N GLU A 324 -36.82 30.25 32.16
CA GLU A 324 -35.95 31.01 33.07
C GLU A 324 -34.64 30.45 33.69
N GLU A 325 -33.61 31.28 33.49
CA GLU A 325 -32.63 31.78 34.47
C GLU A 325 -32.23 30.91 35.68
N GLU A 326 -30.93 30.61 35.80
CA GLU A 326 -30.04 31.27 36.76
C GLU A 326 -28.73 30.47 36.90
N THR A 327 -27.62 31.17 36.65
CA THR A 327 -26.34 30.86 37.28
C THR A 327 -26.45 30.98 38.81
N PRO A 328 -25.62 30.26 39.57
CA PRO A 328 -24.66 30.99 40.41
C PRO A 328 -23.28 30.33 40.36
N VAL A 329 -22.18 31.06 40.10
CA VAL A 329 -21.47 31.96 41.03
C VAL A 329 -21.08 31.29 42.36
N VAL A 330 -19.80 30.90 42.41
CA VAL A 330 -18.83 31.10 43.50
C VAL A 330 -19.18 30.57 44.90
N LYS A 331 -18.40 29.57 45.34
CA LYS A 331 -17.79 29.61 46.70
C LYS A 331 -16.28 29.37 46.62
N ARG A 332 -15.56 30.50 46.65
CA ARG A 332 -14.18 30.61 47.13
C ARG A 332 -14.12 30.09 48.57
N ARG A 333 -13.17 29.21 48.87
CA ARG A 333 -12.51 29.20 50.17
C ARG A 333 -11.01 29.31 49.97
N SER A 334 -10.57 30.55 50.10
CA SER A 334 -9.22 30.97 50.42
C SER A 334 -8.79 30.39 51.78
N ARG A 335 -7.63 29.73 51.82
CA ARG A 335 -6.67 29.83 52.92
C ARG A 335 -5.26 29.81 52.31
N ARG A 336 -4.52 30.88 52.57
CA ARG A 336 -3.07 31.07 52.35
C ARG A 336 -2.45 31.24 53.75
N PRO A 337 -1.13 31.40 53.88
CA PRO A 337 -0.07 30.41 53.91
C PRO A 337 0.45 30.16 55.35
N VAL A 338 1.38 29.21 55.52
CA VAL A 338 2.31 29.21 56.67
C VAL A 338 3.71 29.47 56.12
N VAL A 339 4.33 30.51 56.66
CA VAL A 339 5.73 30.93 56.70
C VAL A 339 6.08 30.77 58.19
N GLU A 340 7.12 30.08 58.66
CA GLU A 340 8.59 30.23 58.60
C GLU A 340 9.11 28.89 59.24
N GLU A 341 10.33 28.39 59.03
CA GLU A 341 11.59 28.93 59.57
C GLU A 341 12.77 28.46 58.72
N GLU A 342 13.73 29.38 58.60
CA GLU A 342 15.08 29.20 58.09
C GLU A 342 15.92 28.46 59.15
N GLU A 343 16.70 27.46 58.74
CA GLU A 343 17.97 27.16 59.41
C GLU A 343 19.03 26.86 58.36
N ASP A 344 20.01 27.77 58.34
CA ASP A 344 21.33 27.63 57.75
C ASP A 344 21.99 26.31 58.17
N PHE A 345 22.61 25.61 57.23
CA PHE A 345 23.68 24.68 57.59
C PHE A 345 24.85 24.84 56.61
N ASP A 346 25.89 25.44 57.18
CA ASP A 346 27.22 25.68 56.63
C ASP A 346 27.84 24.44 55.98
N GLU A 347 28.51 24.67 54.85
CA GLU A 347 29.63 23.84 54.42
C GLU A 347 30.69 23.75 55.52
N PRO A 348 31.40 22.62 55.58
CA PRO A 348 32.84 22.79 55.60
C PRO A 348 33.51 22.04 54.46
N ASP A 349 34.43 22.77 53.84
CA ASP A 349 35.61 22.27 53.15
C ASP A 349 36.32 21.14 53.95
N VAL A 350 37.23 20.45 53.26
CA VAL A 350 38.38 19.65 53.74
C VAL A 350 38.29 18.15 53.36
N PHE A 351 38.65 17.79 52.12
CA PHE A 351 39.99 17.30 51.70
C PHE A 351 40.00 16.83 50.24
#